data_AF-A0A511DLR0-F1
#
_entry.id   AF-A0A511DLR0-F1
#
_cell.length_a   1.000
_cell.length_b   1.000
_cell.length_c   1.000
_cell.angle_alpha   90.00
_cell.angle_beta   90.00
_cell.angle_gamma   90.00
#
_symmetry.space_group_name_H-M   'P 1'
#
loop_
_entity.id
_entity.type
_entity.pdbx_description
1 polymer ?
#
loop_
_entity_poly.entity_id
_entity_poly.type
_entity_poly.pdbx_seq_one_letter_code
_entity_poly.pdbx_strand_id
1 'polypeptide(L)' 'MVDAGLARHPDSTVPDRIPVLLYLVELLAGTGDTARAAQVAAELRAHPLDAASAATLSEIELDVTVR' A
#
# COMPACT_ATOMS: atom_id res chain seq x y z
N MET A 1 6.01 -14.88 -1.13
CA MET A 1 7.20 -14.10 -1.55
C MET A 1 6.70 -13.12 -2.59
N VAL A 2 6.55 -11.84 -2.23
CA VAL A 2 5.96 -10.82 -3.11
C VAL A 2 7.09 -10.13 -3.89
N ASP A 3 7.38 -10.63 -5.10
CA ASP A 3 8.35 -10.05 -6.04
C ASP A 3 7.77 -8.82 -6.74
N ALA A 4 7.84 -7.65 -6.09
CA ALA A 4 7.75 -6.35 -6.79
C ALA A 4 9.12 -5.77 -7.18
N GLY A 5 10.22 -6.52 -7.05
CA GLY A 5 11.57 -5.94 -7.24
C GLY A 5 11.93 -4.86 -6.22
N LEU A 6 11.09 -4.60 -5.22
CA LEU A 6 11.38 -3.76 -4.06
C LEU A 6 12.03 -4.65 -2.98
N ALA A 7 13.35 -4.79 -3.04
CA ALA A 7 14.09 -5.38 -1.94
C ALA A 7 13.90 -4.51 -0.69
N ARG A 8 13.58 -5.14 0.45
CA ARG A 8 13.46 -4.43 1.72
C ARG A 8 14.81 -3.84 2.09
N HIS A 9 14.87 -2.55 2.41
CA HIS A 9 16.07 -2.02 3.05
C HIS A 9 16.19 -2.69 4.44
N PRO A 10 17.32 -3.34 4.77
CA PRO A 10 17.46 -4.17 5.97
C PRO A 10 17.15 -3.42 7.27
N ASP A 11 17.33 -2.09 7.26
CA ASP A 11 17.13 -1.24 8.44
C ASP A 11 15.77 -0.53 8.50
N SER A 12 14.88 -0.73 7.52
CA SER A 12 13.58 -0.04 7.50
C SER A 12 12.56 -0.70 8.45
N THR A 13 12.05 0.06 9.41
CA THR A 13 10.99 -0.44 10.31
C THR A 13 9.63 -0.44 9.59
N VAL A 14 8.66 -1.20 10.10
CA VAL A 14 7.31 -1.23 9.52
C VAL A 14 6.67 0.16 9.48
N PRO A 15 6.68 0.97 10.56
CA PRO A 15 6.15 2.33 10.53
C PRO A 15 6.75 3.22 9.43
N ASP A 16 8.07 3.16 9.23
CA ASP A 16 8.75 3.97 8.21
C ASP A 16 8.34 3.60 6.77
N ARG A 17 7.86 2.38 6.59
CA ARG A 17 7.42 1.85 5.29
C ARG A 17 5.97 2.22 4.97
N ILE A 18 5.14 2.52 5.96
CA ILE A 18 3.70 2.79 5.75
C ILE A 18 3.46 3.89 4.71
N PRO A 19 4.11 5.07 4.77
CA PRO A 19 3.90 6.12 3.77
C PRO A 19 4.28 5.69 2.34
N VAL A 20 5.37 4.92 2.22
CA VAL A 20 5.84 4.42 0.92
C VAL A 20 4.88 3.39 0.35
N LEU A 21 4.36 2.49 1.19
CA LEU A 21 3.41 1.49 0.78
C LEU A 21 2.06 2.13 0.40
N LEU A 22 1.59 3.15 1.11
CA LEU A 22 0.38 3.92 0.73
C LEU A 22 0.54 4.56 -0.65
N TYR A 23 1.66 5.25 -0.88
CA TYR A 23 1.97 5.84 -2.18
C TYR A 23 2.05 4.78 -3.29
N LEU A 24 2.62 3.60 -2.99
CA LEU A 24 2.70 2.51 -3.95
C LEU A 24 1.30 1.97 -4.32
N VAL A 25 0.37 1.83 -3.36
CA VAL A 25 -1.02 1.43 -3.66
C VAL A 25 -1.66 2.44 -4.60
N GLU A 26 -1.55 3.73 -4.29
CA GLU A 26 -2.11 4.82 -5.11
C GLU A 26 -1.55 4.81 -6.54
N LEU A 27 -0.23 4.68 -6.68
CA LEU A 27 0.43 4.63 -7.98
C LEU A 27 -0.01 3.42 -8.81
N LEU A 28 -0.01 2.22 -8.21
CA LEU A 28 -0.42 0.99 -8.89
C LEU A 28 -1.88 1.06 -9.32
N ALA A 29 -2.77 1.55 -8.45
CA ALA A 29 -4.15 1.81 -8.78
C ALA A 29 -4.32 2.80 -9.94
N GLY A 30 -3.57 3.91 -9.91
CA GLY A 30 -3.59 4.93 -10.96
C GLY A 30 -3.09 4.43 -12.32
N THR A 31 -2.19 3.44 -12.32
CA THR A 31 -1.67 2.80 -13.55
C THR A 31 -2.52 1.62 -14.03
N GLY A 32 -3.57 1.25 -13.29
CA GLY A 32 -4.46 0.12 -13.62
C GLY A 32 -3.96 -1.26 -13.16
N ASP A 33 -2.83 -1.34 -12.46
CA ASP A 33 -2.34 -2.58 -11.84
C ASP A 33 -3.06 -2.85 -10.51
N THR A 34 -4.37 -3.08 -10.62
CA THR A 34 -5.28 -3.25 -9.46
C THR A 34 -4.97 -4.51 -8.66
N ALA A 35 -4.51 -5.57 -9.32
CA ALA A 35 -4.12 -6.82 -8.65
C ALA A 35 -2.91 -6.60 -7.73
N ARG A 36 -1.89 -5.86 -8.20
CA ARG A 36 -0.74 -5.54 -7.37
C ARG A 36 -1.09 -4.53 -6.29
N ALA A 37 -1.91 -3.52 -6.59
CA ALA A 37 -2.40 -2.57 -5.60
C ALA A 37 -3.10 -3.30 -4.43
N ALA A 38 -3.97 -4.27 -4.72
CA ALA A 38 -4.65 -5.07 -3.70
C ALA A 38 -3.68 -5.90 -2.83
N GLN A 39 -2.59 -6.43 -3.41
CA GLN A 39 -1.56 -7.15 -2.66
C GLN A 39 -0.84 -6.25 -1.67
N VAL A 40 -0.50 -5.02 -2.08
CA VAL A 40 0.17 -4.04 -1.21
C VAL A 40 -0.80 -3.52 -0.13
N ALA A 41 -2.07 -3.29 -0.46
CA ALA A 41 -3.10 -2.93 0.51
C ALA A 41 -3.34 -4.03 1.56
N ALA A 42 -3.29 -5.30 1.16
CA ALA A 42 -3.34 -6.44 2.08
C ALA A 42 -2.11 -6.50 3.01
N GLU A 43 -0.91 -6.18 2.51
CA GLU A 43 0.30 -6.05 3.35
C GLU A 43 0.14 -4.93 4.38
N LEU A 44 -0.36 -3.76 3.98
CA LEU A 44 -0.64 -2.65 4.90
C LEU A 44 -1.60 -3.07 6.03
N ARG A 45 -2.67 -3.81 5.71
CA ARG A 45 -3.64 -4.30 6.70
C ARG A 45 -3.09 -5.38 7.64
N ALA A 46 -2.00 -6.06 7.25
CA ALA A 46 -1.33 -7.01 8.13
C ALA A 46 -0.54 -6.33 9.26
N HIS A 47 -0.45 -4.99 9.24
CA HIS A 47 0.28 -4.20 10.22
C HIS A 47 -0.65 -3.22 10.96
N PRO A 48 -0.31 -2.84 12.20
CA PRO A 48 -1.01 -1.75 12.89
C PRO A 48 -0.82 -0.45 12.10
N LEU A 49 -1.93 0.15 11.69
CA LEU A 49 -1.96 1.47 11.06
C LEU A 49 -2.46 2.49 12.09
N ASP A 50 -1.89 3.69 12.07
CA ASP A 50 -2.54 4.81 12.73
C ASP A 50 -3.82 5.22 11.99
N ALA A 51 -4.66 6.02 12.65
CA ALA A 51 -5.97 6.40 12.11
C ALA A 51 -5.86 7.15 10.77
N ALA A 52 -4.81 7.96 10.59
CA ALA A 52 -4.59 8.73 9.36
C ALA A 52 -4.22 7.82 8.19
N SER A 53 -3.32 6.87 8.41
CA SER A 53 -2.88 5.89 7.42
C SER A 53 -4.00 4.94 7.03
N ALA A 54 -4.83 4.52 8.00
CA ALA A 54 -6.00 3.70 7.74
C ALA A 54 -7.08 4.44 6.92
N ALA A 55 -7.31 5.73 7.23
CA ALA A 55 -8.20 6.59 6.46
C ALA A 55 -7.70 6.77 5.02
N THR A 56 -6.41 7.09 4.85
CA THR A 56 -5.77 7.24 3.54
C THR A 56 -5.91 5.97 2.70
N LEU A 57 -5.64 4.79 3.28
CA LEU A 57 -5.80 3.52 2.57
C LEU A 57 -7.25 3.30 2.11
N SER A 58 -8.22 3.63 2.97
CA SER A 58 -9.64 3.49 2.65
C SER A 58 -10.08 4.43 1.53
N GLU A 59 -9.57 5.67 1.50
CA GLU A 59 -9.82 6.63 0.43
C GLU A 59 -9.29 6.11 -0.91
N ILE A 60 -8.05 5.61 -0.94
CA ILE A 60 -7.45 5.05 -2.16
C ILE A 60 -8.32 3.89 -2.70
N GLU A 61 -8.77 2.99 -1.85
CA GLU A 61 -9.58 1.83 -2.27
C GLU A 61 -10.97 2.20 -2.77
N LEU A 62 -11.60 3.22 -2.19
CA LEU A 62 -12.84 3.77 -2.71
C LEU A 62 -12.62 4.36 -4.11
N ASP A 63 -11.54 5.10 -4.30
CA ASP A 63 -11.16 5.70 -5.58
C ASP A 63 -10.90 4.65 -6.66
N VAL A 64 -10.28 3.51 -6.32
CA VAL A 64 -10.08 2.38 -7.24
C VAL A 64 -11.40 1.74 -7.64
N THR A 65 -12.34 1.58 -6.70
CA THR A 65 -13.59 0.85 -6.93
C THR A 65 -14.55 1.59 -7.87
N VAL A 66 -14.43 2.92 -7.95
CA VAL A 66 -15.31 3.78 -8.76
C VAL A 66 -14.78 4.02 -10.18
N ARG A 67 -13.55 3.60 -10.50
CA ARG A 67 -12.91 3.73 -11.82
C ARG A 67 -13.17 2.52 -12.71
#